data_AF-A0A7K4DQK2-F1
#
_entry.id   AF-A0A7K4DQK2-F1
#
_cell.length_a   1.000
_cell.length_b   1.000
_cell.length_c   1.000
_cell.angle_alpha   90.00
_cell.angle_beta   90.00
_cell.angle_gamma   90.00
#
_symmetry.space_group_name_H-M   'P 1'
#
loop_
_entity.id
_entity.type
_entity.pdbx_description
1 polymer ?
#
loop_
_entity_poly.entity_id
_entity_poly.type
_entity_poly.pdbx_seq_one_letter_code
_entity_poly.pdbx_strand_id
1 'polypeptide(L)'
;MQETPDTSWHSLTVEQVTTILDVNPEKGLSQSEASDRLRKFGENTISIKKEKSFLVSLLLQFKQPLVLILVIAGSITAALQEWVDTGVIFGVVIANAIIGFIQERKAGKAIQALSQIVKSENVVVRDNEKTRLLSRHIVEGDVVQLRSGDKIPADMRLVHTKDLKIDESILTGESISVQKQTGTFPSDTILAERKNMAYGGTLVTNGYGIGVVVLTGNNTETGKISQTMRKAEQLETSLTRRISHFSKNLLFVILGLSVLTFVFGILVVQRTASELFMEVVALSVSVIPEGLPAAMTITLAIGVG
;
A
#
# COMPACT_ATOMS: atom_id res chain seq x y z
N MET A 1 -15.31 8.05 9.93
CA MET A 1 -15.41 7.09 8.81
C MET A 1 -16.71 6.34 9.07
N GLN A 2 -17.78 6.66 8.35
CA GLN A 2 -19.01 5.88 8.47
C GLN A 2 -18.75 4.56 7.76
N GLU A 3 -18.55 3.49 8.53
CA GLU A 3 -18.63 2.13 8.00
C GLU A 3 -20.04 1.99 7.42
N THR A 4 -20.15 1.91 6.09
CA THR A 4 -21.38 1.46 5.47
C THR A 4 -21.60 0.03 5.98
N PRO A 5 -22.75 -0.28 6.61
CA PRO A 5 -23.04 -1.64 7.04
C PRO A 5 -22.89 -2.55 5.83
N ASP A 6 -22.31 -3.74 6.04
CA ASP A 6 -21.97 -4.73 5.00
C ASP A 6 -23.27 -5.20 4.30
N THR A 7 -23.75 -4.35 3.42
CA THR A 7 -25.07 -4.45 2.82
C THR A 7 -24.96 -5.54 1.78
N SER A 8 -25.71 -6.62 1.97
CA SER A 8 -25.72 -7.76 1.06
C SER A 8 -26.48 -7.40 -0.22
N TRP A 9 -25.85 -6.59 -1.09
CA TRP A 9 -26.45 -6.06 -2.33
C TRP A 9 -27.01 -7.15 -3.26
N HIS A 10 -26.42 -8.36 -3.22
CA HIS A 10 -26.90 -9.53 -3.98
C HIS A 10 -28.23 -10.09 -3.46
N SER A 11 -28.59 -9.83 -2.20
CA SER A 11 -29.85 -10.30 -1.61
C SER A 11 -31.03 -9.37 -1.83
N LEU A 12 -30.74 -8.12 -2.22
CA LEU A 12 -31.75 -7.11 -2.46
C LEU A 12 -32.29 -7.19 -3.89
N THR A 13 -33.58 -6.87 -4.03
CA THR A 13 -34.19 -6.67 -5.35
C THR A 13 -33.63 -5.39 -5.99
N VAL A 14 -33.77 -5.28 -7.31
CA VAL A 14 -33.29 -4.10 -8.03
C VAL A 14 -33.94 -2.83 -7.48
N GLU A 15 -35.24 -2.88 -7.20
CA GLU A 15 -36.04 -1.76 -6.70
C GLU A 15 -35.55 -1.28 -5.32
N GLN A 16 -35.16 -2.22 -4.45
CA GLN A 16 -34.59 -1.90 -3.14
C GLN A 16 -33.24 -1.21 -3.30
N VAL A 17 -32.36 -1.73 -4.16
CA VAL A 17 -31.04 -1.14 -4.41
C VAL A 17 -31.16 0.28 -4.97
N THR A 18 -32.05 0.49 -5.94
CA THR A 18 -32.28 1.80 -6.56
C THR A 18 -32.90 2.80 -5.59
N THR A 19 -33.73 2.33 -4.66
CA THR A 19 -34.31 3.16 -3.60
C THR A 19 -33.25 3.57 -2.58
N ILE A 20 -32.39 2.63 -2.15
CA ILE A 20 -31.30 2.91 -1.20
C ILE A 20 -30.30 3.90 -1.79
N LEU A 21 -29.97 3.75 -3.07
CA LEU A 21 -29.01 4.59 -3.78
C LEU A 21 -29.63 5.84 -4.41
N ASP A 22 -30.94 6.06 -4.23
CA ASP A 22 -31.73 7.15 -4.82
C ASP A 22 -31.42 7.38 -6.31
N VAL A 23 -31.55 6.33 -7.12
CA VAL A 23 -31.25 6.38 -8.55
C VAL A 23 -32.31 5.72 -9.40
N ASN A 24 -32.61 6.30 -10.55
CA ASN A 24 -33.45 5.69 -11.57
C ASN A 24 -32.59 4.89 -12.56
N PRO A 25 -32.79 3.57 -12.76
CA PRO A 25 -31.99 2.76 -13.69
C PRO A 25 -32.03 3.19 -15.16
N GLU A 26 -33.10 3.84 -15.62
CA GLU A 26 -33.22 4.27 -17.01
C GLU A 26 -32.57 5.64 -17.23
N LYS A 27 -32.75 6.57 -16.29
CA LYS A 27 -32.24 7.94 -16.39
C LYS A 27 -30.83 8.11 -15.83
N GLY A 28 -30.40 7.22 -14.95
CA GLY A 28 -29.16 7.36 -14.19
C GLY A 28 -29.21 8.49 -13.16
N LEU A 29 -28.04 8.87 -12.65
CA LEU A 29 -27.86 10.00 -11.74
C LEU A 29 -27.86 11.33 -12.50
N SER A 30 -28.16 12.44 -11.81
CA SER A 30 -27.87 13.75 -12.35
C SER A 30 -26.37 14.07 -12.32
N GLN A 31 -25.89 14.90 -13.24
CA GLN A 31 -24.49 15.32 -13.26
C GLN A 31 -24.08 16.06 -11.97
N SER A 32 -25.01 16.84 -11.39
CA SER A 32 -24.78 17.54 -10.12
C SER A 32 -24.59 16.55 -8.98
N GLU A 33 -25.49 15.58 -8.86
CA GLU A 33 -25.44 14.58 -7.79
C GLU A 33 -24.22 13.67 -7.92
N ALA A 34 -23.87 13.25 -9.13
CA ALA A 34 -22.65 12.49 -9.35
C ALA A 34 -21.40 13.29 -8.92
N SER A 35 -21.38 14.61 -9.18
CA SER A 35 -20.29 15.50 -8.75
C SER A 35 -20.25 15.66 -7.22
N ASP A 36 -21.41 15.74 -6.57
CA ASP A 36 -21.51 15.81 -5.11
C ASP A 36 -21.05 14.51 -4.44
N ARG A 37 -21.46 13.36 -4.98
CA ARG A 37 -20.98 12.04 -4.53
C ARG A 37 -19.47 11.91 -4.73
N LEU A 38 -18.94 12.34 -5.87
CA LEU A 38 -17.49 12.30 -6.13
C LEU A 38 -16.72 13.18 -5.14
N ARG A 39 -17.24 14.37 -4.80
CA ARG A 39 -16.63 15.25 -3.77
C ARG A 39 -16.71 14.66 -2.38
N LYS A 40 -17.82 13.98 -2.04
CA LYS A 40 -18.07 13.42 -0.70
C LYS A 40 -17.31 12.12 -0.44
N PHE A 41 -17.30 11.21 -1.41
CA PHE A 41 -16.75 9.86 -1.26
C PHE A 41 -15.37 9.68 -1.91
N GLY A 42 -14.97 10.60 -2.80
CA GLY A 42 -13.70 10.54 -3.52
C GLY A 42 -13.76 9.72 -4.80
N GLU A 43 -12.63 9.68 -5.52
CA GLU A 43 -12.50 8.93 -6.77
C GLU A 43 -12.59 7.42 -6.56
N ASN A 44 -13.15 6.71 -7.54
CA ASN A 44 -13.13 5.26 -7.63
C ASN A 44 -11.71 4.76 -7.96
N THR A 45 -10.86 4.80 -6.95
CA THR A 45 -9.49 4.33 -7.01
C THR A 45 -9.20 3.52 -5.75
N ILE A 46 -8.47 2.42 -5.91
CA ILE A 46 -7.95 1.68 -4.76
C ILE A 46 -6.85 2.55 -4.16
N SER A 47 -7.02 2.96 -2.91
CA SER A 47 -6.10 3.90 -2.28
C SER A 47 -4.72 3.28 -2.16
N ILE A 48 -3.77 3.86 -2.90
CA ILE A 48 -2.34 3.64 -2.71
C ILE A 48 -1.96 4.52 -1.51
N LYS A 49 -1.41 3.93 -0.45
CA LYS A 49 -0.95 4.69 0.72
C LYS A 49 -0.01 5.78 0.21
N LYS A 50 -0.32 7.05 0.50
CA LYS A 50 0.55 8.18 0.13
C LYS A 50 1.95 7.87 0.62
N GLU A 51 2.95 8.02 -0.25
CA GLU A 51 4.35 7.96 0.16
C GLU A 51 4.53 8.87 1.38
N LYS A 52 5.25 8.39 2.40
CA LYS A 52 5.57 9.24 3.56
C LYS A 52 6.23 10.52 3.03
N SER A 53 5.82 11.67 3.55
CA SER A 53 6.45 12.95 3.22
C SER A 53 7.95 12.86 3.47
N PHE A 54 8.75 13.55 2.65
CA PHE A 54 10.22 13.58 2.73
C PHE A 54 10.72 13.76 4.17
N LEU A 55 10.17 14.75 4.87
CA LEU A 55 10.55 15.06 6.25
C LEU A 55 10.20 13.92 7.22
N VAL A 56 9.09 13.23 6.99
CA VAL A 56 8.64 12.12 7.86
C VAL A 56 9.51 10.88 7.65
N SER A 57 9.84 10.53 6.41
CA SER A 57 10.77 9.43 6.13
C SER A 57 12.16 9.73 6.71
N LEU A 58 12.66 10.96 6.54
CA LEU A 58 13.93 11.40 7.13
C LEU A 58 13.91 11.34 8.67
N LEU A 59 12.86 11.85 9.33
CA LEU A 59 12.70 11.80 10.79
C LEU A 59 12.62 10.37 11.34
N LEU A 60 12.05 9.44 10.58
CA LEU A 60 12.00 8.03 10.97
C LEU A 60 13.39 7.38 10.93
N GLN A 61 14.31 7.85 10.09
CA GLN A 61 15.70 7.39 10.08
C GLN A 61 16.40 7.68 11.42
N PHE A 62 16.12 8.84 12.04
CA PHE A 62 16.67 9.20 13.36
C PHE A 62 16.16 8.32 14.52
N LYS A 63 15.08 7.56 14.31
CA LYS A 63 14.59 6.58 15.30
C LYS A 63 15.33 5.25 15.24
N GLN A 64 16.20 5.04 14.24
CA GLN A 64 16.97 3.81 14.15
C GLN A 64 18.02 3.78 15.29
N PRO A 65 18.12 2.68 16.05
CA PRO A 65 19.02 2.59 17.22
C PRO A 65 20.48 2.99 16.91
N LEU A 66 20.98 2.62 15.74
CA LEU A 66 22.34 2.95 15.29
C LEU A 66 22.52 4.45 15.05
N VAL A 67 21.58 5.09 14.35
CA VAL A 67 21.61 6.53 14.09
C VAL A 67 21.54 7.31 15.40
N LEU A 68 20.70 6.86 16.35
CA LEU A 68 20.60 7.50 17.66
C LEU A 68 21.93 7.45 18.42
N ILE A 69 22.63 6.31 18.40
CA ILE A 69 23.94 6.16 19.05
C ILE A 69 24.98 7.10 18.41
N LEU A 70 25.01 7.19 17.07
CA LEU A 70 25.91 8.11 16.37
C LEU A 70 25.60 9.58 16.68
N VAL A 71 24.32 9.94 16.77
CA VAL A 71 23.91 11.29 17.14
C VAL A 71 24.33 11.61 18.59
N ILE A 72 24.16 10.68 19.53
CA ILE A 72 24.62 10.84 20.91
C ILE A 72 26.15 10.95 20.96
N ALA A 73 26.88 10.06 20.27
CA ALA A 73 28.33 10.07 20.21
C ALA A 73 28.85 11.40 19.62
N GLY A 74 28.32 11.82 18.47
CA GLY A 74 28.69 13.09 17.85
C GLY A 74 28.35 14.31 18.72
N SER A 75 27.26 14.25 19.49
CA SER A 75 26.92 15.32 20.45
C SER A 75 27.89 15.38 21.63
N ILE A 76 28.35 14.23 22.13
CA ILE A 76 29.37 14.17 23.20
C ILE A 76 30.72 14.65 22.67
N THR A 77 31.14 14.22 21.48
CA THR A 77 32.37 14.68 20.82
C THR A 77 32.35 16.20 20.57
N ALA A 78 31.20 16.75 20.18
CA ALA A 78 31.04 18.19 20.03
C ALA A 78 31.19 18.94 21.36
N ALA A 79 30.64 18.38 22.45
CA ALA A 79 30.78 18.95 23.79
C ALA A 79 32.24 18.91 24.29
N LEU A 80 33.03 17.94 23.83
CA LEU A 80 34.47 17.87 24.07
C LEU A 80 35.30 18.82 23.17
N GLN A 81 34.66 19.63 22.31
CA GLN A 81 35.27 20.58 21.38
C GLN A 81 36.14 19.95 20.28
N GLU A 82 35.95 18.65 20.01
CA GLU A 82 36.60 17.92 18.93
C GLU A 82 35.83 18.12 17.61
N TRP A 83 35.97 19.31 17.02
CA TRP A 83 35.17 19.74 15.86
C TRP A 83 35.39 18.89 14.60
N VAL A 84 36.60 18.37 14.41
CA VAL A 84 36.95 17.54 13.25
C VAL A 84 36.20 16.21 13.30
N ASP A 85 36.31 15.49 14.41
CA ASP A 85 35.65 14.20 14.58
C ASP A 85 34.13 14.33 14.66
N THR A 86 33.65 15.41 15.30
CA THR A 86 32.22 15.78 15.27
C THR A 86 31.72 15.88 13.82
N GLY A 87 32.46 16.61 12.97
CA GLY A 87 32.13 16.77 11.56
C GLY A 87 32.10 15.44 10.81
N VAL A 88 33.06 14.55 11.08
CA VAL A 88 33.12 13.20 10.48
C VAL A 88 31.90 12.36 10.89
N ILE A 89 31.58 12.30 12.19
CA ILE A 89 30.45 11.51 12.70
C ILE A 89 29.12 12.00 12.12
N PHE A 90 28.87 13.30 12.15
CA PHE A 90 27.64 13.86 11.57
C PHE A 90 27.60 13.71 10.04
N GLY A 91 28.75 13.78 9.37
CA GLY A 91 28.86 13.49 7.94
C GLY A 91 28.40 12.07 7.59
N VAL A 92 28.85 11.06 8.35
CA VAL A 92 28.41 9.66 8.20
C VAL A 92 26.91 9.51 8.45
N VAL A 93 26.38 10.14 9.51
CA VAL A 93 24.93 10.11 9.80
C VAL A 93 24.10 10.67 8.65
N ILE A 94 24.51 11.81 8.08
CA ILE A 94 23.83 12.44 6.95
C ILE A 94 23.92 11.56 5.70
N ALA A 95 25.10 11.02 5.40
CA ALA A 95 25.29 10.12 4.26
C ALA A 95 24.39 8.88 4.37
N ASN A 96 24.32 8.25 5.54
CA ASN A 96 23.46 7.11 5.81
C ASN A 96 21.97 7.44 5.69
N ALA A 97 21.55 8.63 6.13
CA ALA A 97 20.18 9.07 5.97
C ALA A 97 19.80 9.25 4.49
N ILE A 98 20.70 9.83 3.68
CA ILE A 98 20.50 10.00 2.24
C ILE A 98 20.44 8.64 1.53
N ILE A 99 21.42 7.75 1.80
CA ILE A 99 21.48 6.41 1.20
C ILE A 99 20.23 5.60 1.58
N GLY A 100 19.84 5.61 2.86
CA GLY A 100 18.64 4.94 3.34
C GLY A 100 17.36 5.45 2.67
N PHE A 101 17.24 6.78 2.51
CA PHE A 101 16.11 7.39 1.81
C PHE A 101 16.01 6.97 0.33
N ILE A 102 17.14 6.96 -0.39
CA ILE A 102 17.18 6.55 -1.80
C ILE A 102 16.78 5.07 -1.93
N GLN A 103 17.25 4.20 -1.01
CA GLN A 103 16.91 2.79 -0.98
C GLN A 103 15.40 2.56 -0.70
N GLU A 104 14.81 3.27 0.26
CA GLU A 104 13.37 3.16 0.59
C GLU A 104 12.49 3.55 -0.62
N ARG A 105 12.85 4.63 -1.34
CA ARG A 105 12.11 5.07 -2.52
C ARG A 105 12.23 4.13 -3.71
N LYS A 106 13.40 3.51 -3.91
CA LYS A 106 13.60 2.56 -5.02
C LYS A 106 12.74 1.30 -4.85
N ALA A 107 12.58 0.82 -3.61
CA ALA A 107 11.68 -0.29 -3.30
C ALA A 107 10.20 0.05 -3.54
N GLY A 108 9.76 1.27 -3.19
CA GLY A 108 8.36 1.69 -3.34
C GLY A 108 7.89 1.89 -4.79
N LYS A 109 8.76 2.38 -5.69
CA LYS A 109 8.39 2.71 -7.08
C LYS A 109 7.99 1.51 -7.93
N ALA A 110 8.56 0.33 -7.69
CA ALA A 110 8.22 -0.89 -8.43
C ALA A 110 6.75 -1.30 -8.22
N ILE A 111 6.26 -1.15 -6.99
CA ILE A 111 4.88 -1.46 -6.60
C ILE A 111 3.91 -0.42 -7.18
N GLN A 112 4.32 0.85 -7.20
CA GLN A 112 3.50 1.94 -7.74
C GLN A 112 3.32 1.85 -9.27
N ALA A 113 4.33 1.37 -10.00
CA ALA A 113 4.25 1.14 -11.44
C ALA A 113 3.22 0.06 -11.83
N LEU A 114 2.99 -0.95 -10.98
CA LEU A 114 1.93 -1.95 -11.18
C LEU A 114 0.52 -1.33 -11.03
N SER A 115 0.36 -0.36 -10.13
CA SER A 115 -0.95 0.26 -9.82
C SER A 115 -1.47 1.25 -10.88
N GLN A 116 -0.62 1.66 -11.84
CA GLN A 116 -0.96 2.64 -12.88
C GLN A 116 -1.53 2.01 -14.16
N ILE A 117 -1.66 0.69 -14.21
CA ILE A 117 -2.22 0.00 -15.37
C ILE A 117 -3.74 -0.05 -15.20
N VAL A 118 -4.44 0.39 -16.26
CA VAL A 118 -5.91 0.46 -16.45
C VAL A 118 -6.55 1.84 -16.20
N LYS A 119 -6.31 2.77 -17.13
CA LYS A 119 -7.33 3.75 -17.51
C LYS A 119 -8.40 3.03 -18.32
N SER A 120 -9.42 2.51 -17.66
CA SER A 120 -10.62 1.99 -18.31
C SER A 120 -11.63 3.13 -18.44
N GLU A 121 -12.29 3.21 -19.59
CA GLU A 121 -13.44 4.07 -19.82
C GLU A 121 -14.68 3.20 -19.90
N ASN A 122 -15.79 3.69 -19.35
CA ASN A 122 -17.05 2.99 -19.32
C ASN A 122 -18.18 3.92 -19.75
N VAL A 123 -19.23 3.35 -20.35
CA VAL A 123 -20.42 4.10 -20.74
C VAL A 123 -21.37 4.13 -19.55
N VAL A 124 -21.60 5.32 -19.02
CA VAL A 124 -22.53 5.58 -17.91
C VAL A 124 -23.73 6.36 -18.43
N VAL A 125 -24.88 6.14 -17.80
CA VAL A 125 -26.09 6.91 -18.03
C VAL A 125 -26.19 7.97 -16.94
N ARG A 126 -26.21 9.25 -17.32
CA ARG A 126 -26.44 10.39 -16.43
C ARG A 126 -27.32 11.40 -17.14
N ASP A 127 -28.27 12.02 -16.42
CA ASP A 127 -29.26 12.93 -17.00
C ASP A 127 -29.97 12.35 -18.24
N ASN A 128 -30.23 11.04 -18.25
CA ASN A 128 -30.83 10.29 -19.36
C ASN A 128 -29.98 10.27 -20.66
N GLU A 129 -28.71 10.67 -20.58
CA GLU A 129 -27.74 10.64 -21.68
C GLU A 129 -26.63 9.63 -21.41
N LYS A 130 -26.08 9.05 -22.48
CA LYS A 130 -24.95 8.13 -22.39
C LYS A 130 -23.64 8.90 -22.51
N THR A 131 -22.86 8.90 -21.44
CA THR A 131 -21.55 9.56 -21.40
C THR A 131 -20.45 8.54 -21.18
N ARG A 132 -19.31 8.73 -21.83
CA ARG A 132 -18.12 7.91 -21.62
C ARG A 132 -17.25 8.57 -20.54
N LEU A 133 -17.04 7.89 -19.42
CA LEU A 133 -16.25 8.39 -18.31
C LEU A 133 -15.13 7.42 -17.94
N LEU A 134 -14.01 7.98 -17.48
CA LEU A 134 -12.95 7.20 -16.85
C LEU A 134 -13.47 6.53 -15.58
N SER A 135 -13.06 5.29 -15.32
CA SER A 135 -13.52 4.51 -14.16
C SER A 135 -13.32 5.24 -12.84
N ARG A 136 -12.29 6.08 -12.70
CA ARG A 136 -12.02 6.87 -11.48
C ARG A 136 -13.09 7.91 -11.14
N HIS A 137 -13.87 8.37 -12.12
CA HIS A 137 -14.95 9.35 -11.91
C HIS A 137 -16.33 8.69 -11.73
N ILE A 138 -16.38 7.36 -11.71
CA ILE A 138 -17.59 6.60 -11.44
C ILE A 138 -17.83 6.59 -9.93
N VAL A 139 -19.08 6.79 -9.53
CA VAL A 139 -19.51 6.89 -8.13
C VAL A 139 -20.59 5.87 -7.83
N GLU A 140 -20.80 5.60 -6.53
CA GLU A 140 -21.93 4.78 -6.08
C GLU A 140 -23.25 5.38 -6.57
N GLY A 141 -24.11 4.53 -7.15
CA GLY A 141 -25.35 4.91 -7.82
C GLY A 141 -25.25 5.10 -9.33
N ASP A 142 -24.06 5.23 -9.92
CA ASP A 142 -23.95 5.35 -11.39
C ASP A 142 -24.55 4.11 -12.09
N VAL A 143 -25.28 4.35 -13.17
CA VAL A 143 -25.79 3.29 -14.04
C VAL A 143 -24.80 3.08 -15.18
N VAL A 144 -24.16 1.92 -15.23
CA VAL A 144 -23.12 1.59 -16.21
C VAL A 144 -23.67 0.57 -17.22
N GLN A 145 -23.41 0.82 -18.50
CA GLN A 145 -23.65 -0.13 -19.58
C GLN A 145 -22.40 -0.98 -19.83
N LEU A 146 -22.59 -2.29 -19.91
CA LEU A 146 -21.54 -3.28 -20.07
C LEU A 146 -21.67 -3.98 -21.42
N ARG A 147 -20.55 -4.10 -22.14
CA ARG A 147 -20.45 -4.82 -23.42
C ARG A 147 -19.23 -5.74 -23.41
N SER A 148 -19.24 -6.75 -24.29
CA SER A 148 -18.06 -7.60 -24.50
C SER A 148 -16.79 -6.75 -24.74
N GLY A 149 -15.73 -7.08 -24.01
CA GLY A 149 -14.46 -6.35 -23.99
C GLY A 149 -14.34 -5.29 -22.89
N ASP A 150 -15.45 -4.88 -22.26
CA ASP A 150 -15.41 -3.89 -21.19
C ASP A 150 -14.84 -4.50 -19.90
N LYS A 151 -14.02 -3.71 -19.20
CA LYS A 151 -13.63 -4.00 -17.82
C LYS A 151 -14.64 -3.39 -16.88
N ILE A 152 -15.13 -4.18 -15.91
CA ILE A 152 -16.08 -3.70 -14.93
C ILE A 152 -15.42 -2.60 -14.06
N PRO A 153 -16.00 -1.39 -13.97
CA PRO A 153 -15.32 -0.26 -13.32
C PRO A 153 -15.29 -0.32 -11.80
N ALA A 154 -16.30 -0.94 -11.20
CA ALA A 154 -16.58 -0.96 -9.77
C ALA A 154 -17.58 -2.10 -9.50
N ASP A 155 -17.86 -2.43 -8.23
CA ASP A 155 -18.83 -3.49 -7.96
C ASP A 155 -20.24 -2.97 -8.25
N MET A 156 -21.03 -3.78 -8.96
CA MET A 156 -22.30 -3.38 -9.52
C MET A 156 -23.37 -4.45 -9.27
N ARG A 157 -24.58 -3.98 -8.97
CA ARG A 157 -25.80 -4.80 -9.01
C ARG A 157 -26.38 -4.78 -10.41
N LEU A 158 -26.53 -5.95 -11.03
CA LEU A 158 -27.05 -6.07 -12.39
C LEU A 158 -28.56 -5.85 -12.44
N VAL A 159 -28.98 -4.91 -13.28
CA VAL A 159 -30.39 -4.56 -13.50
C VAL A 159 -30.94 -5.22 -14.75
N HIS A 160 -30.11 -5.34 -15.78
CA HIS A 160 -30.46 -5.98 -17.03
C HIS A 160 -29.29 -6.79 -17.56
N THR A 161 -29.57 -7.96 -18.13
CA THR A 161 -28.55 -8.85 -18.72
C THR A 161 -29.12 -9.52 -19.96
N LYS A 162 -28.31 -9.59 -21.02
CA LYS A 162 -28.59 -10.37 -22.23
C LYS A 162 -27.32 -11.15 -22.61
N ASP A 163 -27.36 -12.46 -22.37
CA ASP A 163 -26.23 -13.38 -22.59
C ASP A 163 -24.90 -12.91 -21.96
N LEU A 164 -25.00 -12.14 -20.87
CA LEU A 164 -23.85 -11.53 -20.21
C LEU A 164 -22.98 -12.59 -19.53
N LYS A 165 -21.72 -12.68 -19.95
CA LYS A 165 -20.69 -13.53 -19.33
C LYS A 165 -19.51 -12.68 -18.91
N ILE A 166 -19.02 -12.94 -17.70
CA ILE A 166 -17.89 -12.21 -17.11
C ILE A 166 -16.82 -13.20 -16.68
N ASP A 167 -15.57 -12.92 -17.02
CA ASP A 167 -14.40 -13.61 -16.50
C ASP A 167 -14.03 -13.03 -15.13
N GLU A 168 -14.23 -13.86 -14.10
CA GLU A 168 -13.99 -13.52 -12.69
C GLU A 168 -12.74 -14.21 -12.12
N SER A 169 -11.84 -14.67 -13.00
CA SER A 169 -10.60 -15.37 -12.62
C SER A 169 -9.72 -14.57 -11.65
N ILE A 170 -9.79 -13.24 -11.68
CA ILE A 170 -9.08 -12.35 -10.74
C ILE A 170 -9.56 -12.55 -9.28
N LEU A 171 -10.81 -12.97 -9.08
CA LEU A 171 -11.43 -13.14 -7.76
C LEU A 171 -11.53 -14.60 -7.33
N THR A 172 -11.83 -15.50 -8.28
CA THR A 172 -12.08 -16.92 -7.99
C THR A 172 -10.90 -17.83 -8.34
N GLY A 173 -9.98 -17.38 -9.20
CA GLY A 173 -8.92 -18.22 -9.77
C GLY A 173 -9.40 -19.16 -10.89
N GLU A 174 -10.69 -19.18 -11.20
CA GLU A 174 -11.26 -20.05 -12.23
C GLU A 174 -11.38 -19.28 -13.55
N SER A 175 -10.81 -19.82 -14.63
CA SER A 175 -10.81 -19.16 -15.96
C SER A 175 -12.13 -19.32 -16.74
N ILE A 176 -13.13 -19.98 -16.16
CA ILE A 176 -14.42 -20.19 -16.82
C ILE A 176 -15.31 -18.97 -16.59
N SER A 177 -15.78 -18.35 -17.68
CA SER A 177 -16.67 -17.19 -17.56
C SER A 177 -18.01 -17.57 -16.92
N VAL A 178 -18.47 -16.72 -16.00
CA VAL A 178 -19.72 -16.91 -15.26
C VAL A 178 -20.87 -16.24 -16.01
N GLN A 179 -21.94 -17.00 -16.27
CA GLN A 179 -23.19 -16.46 -16.82
C GLN A 179 -23.93 -15.66 -15.74
N LYS A 180 -24.23 -14.40 -16.06
CA LYS A 180 -24.88 -13.46 -15.15
C LYS A 180 -26.40 -13.39 -15.33
N GLN A 181 -27.10 -12.97 -14.27
CA GLN A 181 -28.56 -12.84 -14.20
C GLN A 181 -28.98 -11.69 -13.28
N THR A 182 -30.27 -11.36 -13.19
CA THR A 182 -30.75 -10.19 -12.41
C THR A 182 -31.48 -10.53 -11.10
N GLY A 183 -31.79 -11.81 -10.88
CA GLY A 183 -32.52 -12.29 -9.70
C GLY A 183 -31.82 -12.01 -8.36
N THR A 184 -32.45 -12.37 -7.24
CA THR A 184 -31.88 -12.24 -5.90
C THR A 184 -31.29 -13.56 -5.41
N PHE A 185 -30.38 -13.47 -4.46
CA PHE A 185 -29.72 -14.63 -3.84
C PHE A 185 -29.74 -14.51 -2.30
N PRO A 186 -29.75 -15.62 -1.55
CA PRO A 186 -29.63 -15.58 -0.09
C PRO A 186 -28.43 -14.75 0.40
N SER A 187 -28.57 -14.06 1.54
CA SER A 187 -27.51 -13.18 2.06
C SER A 187 -26.20 -13.92 2.35
N ASP A 188 -26.26 -15.21 2.70
CA ASP A 188 -25.13 -16.11 2.96
C ASP A 188 -24.48 -16.70 1.70
N THR A 189 -24.99 -16.36 0.50
CA THR A 189 -24.41 -16.82 -0.78
C THR A 189 -22.94 -16.38 -0.90
N ILE A 190 -22.08 -17.34 -1.24
CA ILE A 190 -20.64 -17.09 -1.44
C ILE A 190 -20.39 -16.23 -2.68
N LEU A 191 -19.27 -15.48 -2.70
CA LEU A 191 -18.95 -14.50 -3.74
C LEU A 191 -19.06 -15.07 -5.17
N ALA A 192 -18.52 -16.28 -5.39
CA ALA A 192 -18.51 -16.96 -6.69
C ALA A 192 -19.90 -17.31 -7.22
N GLU A 193 -20.91 -17.44 -6.35
CA GLU A 193 -22.27 -17.83 -6.73
C GLU A 193 -23.22 -16.64 -6.92
N ARG A 194 -22.79 -15.41 -6.55
CA ARG A 194 -23.58 -14.18 -6.70
C ARG A 194 -23.63 -13.74 -8.17
N LYS A 195 -24.40 -14.45 -8.99
CA LYS A 195 -24.52 -14.20 -10.45
C LYS A 195 -25.23 -12.90 -10.81
N ASN A 196 -25.77 -12.20 -9.82
CA ASN A 196 -26.44 -10.90 -9.99
C ASN A 196 -25.56 -9.69 -9.68
N MET A 197 -24.30 -9.95 -9.35
CA MET A 197 -23.25 -8.96 -9.15
C MET A 197 -22.25 -9.03 -10.30
N ALA A 198 -21.65 -7.89 -10.62
CA ALA A 198 -20.45 -7.77 -11.44
C ALA A 198 -19.39 -7.03 -10.61
N TYR A 199 -18.14 -7.49 -10.63
CA TYR A 199 -17.11 -7.01 -9.70
C TYR A 199 -16.02 -6.21 -10.40
N GLY A 200 -15.56 -5.13 -9.76
CA GLY A 200 -14.56 -4.22 -10.31
C GLY A 200 -13.26 -4.93 -10.73
N GLY A 201 -12.79 -4.65 -11.94
CA GLY A 201 -11.55 -5.21 -12.50
C GLY A 201 -11.74 -6.50 -13.31
N THR A 202 -12.90 -7.17 -13.21
CA THR A 202 -13.25 -8.33 -14.04
C THR A 202 -13.56 -7.92 -15.49
N LEU A 203 -13.56 -8.88 -16.42
CA LEU A 203 -13.70 -8.63 -17.86
C LEU A 203 -15.00 -9.22 -18.40
N VAL A 204 -15.79 -8.42 -19.13
CA VAL A 204 -16.95 -8.92 -19.85
C VAL A 204 -16.47 -9.70 -21.08
N THR A 205 -16.71 -11.01 -21.11
CA THR A 205 -16.30 -11.85 -22.24
C THR A 205 -17.37 -11.90 -23.32
N ASN A 206 -18.65 -11.83 -22.96
CA ASN A 206 -19.74 -11.87 -23.92
C ASN A 206 -21.00 -11.13 -23.44
N GLY A 207 -21.84 -10.75 -24.39
CA GLY A 207 -23.18 -10.24 -24.14
C GLY A 207 -23.24 -8.77 -23.78
N TYR A 208 -24.38 -8.38 -23.19
CA TYR A 208 -24.71 -7.01 -22.82
C TYR A 208 -25.33 -6.98 -21.43
N GLY A 209 -25.01 -5.94 -20.65
CA GLY A 209 -25.57 -5.74 -19.32
C GLY A 209 -25.76 -4.27 -18.98
N ILE A 210 -26.61 -4.04 -17.98
CA ILE A 210 -26.74 -2.75 -17.30
C ILE A 210 -26.69 -3.05 -15.81
N GLY A 211 -25.94 -2.27 -15.06
CA GLY A 211 -25.91 -2.38 -13.60
C GLY A 211 -25.77 -1.02 -12.92
N VAL A 212 -26.16 -0.99 -11.66
CA VAL A 212 -26.00 0.15 -10.76
C VAL A 212 -24.76 -0.10 -9.91
N VAL A 213 -23.85 0.87 -9.84
CA VAL A 213 -22.65 0.79 -9.01
C VAL A 213 -23.05 0.85 -7.54
N VAL A 214 -22.64 -0.15 -6.76
CA VAL A 214 -22.98 -0.26 -5.34
C VAL A 214 -21.79 0.00 -4.42
N LEU A 215 -20.56 -0.28 -4.87
CA LEU A 215 -19.34 -0.06 -4.10
C LEU A 215 -18.23 0.43 -5.03
N THR A 216 -17.44 1.41 -4.59
CA THR A 216 -16.29 1.94 -5.34
C THR A 216 -14.97 1.84 -4.57
N GLY A 217 -13.87 1.88 -5.33
CA GLY A 217 -12.51 1.98 -4.83
C GLY A 217 -12.17 0.88 -3.83
N ASN A 218 -11.79 1.30 -2.62
CA ASN A 218 -11.40 0.40 -1.53
C ASN A 218 -12.51 -0.51 -1.00
N ASN A 219 -13.78 -0.13 -1.21
CA ASN A 219 -14.92 -0.88 -0.68
C ASN A 219 -15.33 -2.04 -1.60
N THR A 220 -14.85 -2.06 -2.84
CA THR A 220 -15.05 -3.17 -3.77
C THR A 220 -14.38 -4.45 -3.28
N GLU A 221 -14.81 -5.62 -3.74
CA GLU A 221 -14.19 -6.91 -3.41
C GLU A 221 -12.72 -6.94 -3.84
N THR A 222 -12.40 -6.44 -5.04
CA THR A 222 -11.01 -6.27 -5.51
C THR A 222 -10.23 -5.28 -4.63
N GLY A 223 -10.89 -4.22 -4.15
CA GLY A 223 -10.34 -3.27 -3.19
C GLY A 223 -10.02 -3.90 -1.84
N LYS A 224 -10.93 -4.70 -1.29
CA LYS A 224 -10.77 -5.47 -0.04
C LYS A 224 -9.64 -6.49 -0.15
N ILE A 225 -9.55 -7.23 -1.26
CA ILE A 225 -8.43 -8.15 -1.54
C ILE A 225 -7.12 -7.38 -1.58
N SER A 226 -7.07 -6.27 -2.33
CA SER A 226 -5.88 -5.43 -2.43
C SER A 226 -5.45 -4.87 -1.07
N GLN A 227 -6.40 -4.48 -0.20
CA GLN A 227 -6.09 -4.06 1.16
C GLN A 227 -5.53 -5.19 2.02
N THR A 228 -6.07 -6.39 1.88
CA THR A 228 -5.65 -7.58 2.64
C THR A 228 -4.26 -8.03 2.22
N MET A 229 -3.97 -8.09 0.92
CA MET A 229 -2.63 -8.36 0.40
C MET A 229 -1.61 -7.33 0.91
N ARG A 230 -1.97 -6.04 0.92
CA ARG A 230 -1.09 -4.99 1.46
C ARG A 230 -0.84 -5.11 2.96
N LYS A 231 -1.84 -5.54 3.75
CA LYS A 231 -1.66 -5.83 5.17
C LYS A 231 -0.70 -7.01 5.37
N ALA A 232 -0.76 -8.01 4.49
CA ALA A 232 0.15 -9.15 4.50
C ALA A 232 1.59 -8.75 4.09
N GLU A 233 1.78 -7.87 3.11
CA GLU A 233 3.10 -7.34 2.72
C GLU A 233 3.78 -6.48 3.80
N GLN A 234 3.00 -5.89 4.73
CA GLN A 234 3.57 -5.15 5.87
C GLN A 234 4.17 -6.05 6.96
N LEU A 235 4.04 -7.37 6.85
CA LEU A 235 4.79 -8.29 7.68
C LEU A 235 6.23 -8.32 7.18
N GLU A 236 7.16 -7.88 8.03
CA GLU A 236 8.60 -8.04 7.75
C GLU A 236 8.87 -9.48 7.30
N THR A 237 9.55 -9.64 6.17
CA THR A 237 9.91 -10.99 5.70
C THR A 237 10.69 -11.71 6.78
N SER A 238 10.53 -13.04 6.88
CA SER A 238 11.22 -13.86 7.87
C SER A 238 12.75 -13.67 7.83
N LEU A 239 13.30 -13.34 6.66
CA LEU A 239 14.69 -12.97 6.46
C LEU A 239 15.02 -11.61 7.09
N THR A 240 14.28 -10.55 6.75
CA THR A 240 14.44 -9.20 7.31
C THR A 240 14.40 -9.21 8.84
N ARG A 241 13.46 -9.97 9.42
CA ARG A 241 13.34 -10.10 10.87
C ARG A 241 14.57 -10.77 11.50
N ARG A 242 15.08 -11.85 10.91
CA ARG A 242 16.30 -12.54 11.38
C ARG A 242 17.51 -11.61 11.33
N ILE A 243 17.60 -10.76 10.32
CA ILE A 243 18.69 -9.79 10.18
C ILE A 243 18.56 -8.67 11.19
N SER A 244 17.35 -8.14 11.41
CA SER A 244 17.10 -7.16 12.46
C SER A 244 17.55 -7.69 13.83
N HIS A 245 17.25 -8.96 14.13
CA HIS A 245 17.77 -9.63 15.33
C HIS A 245 19.31 -9.77 15.33
N PHE A 246 19.92 -10.18 14.22
CA PHE A 246 21.38 -10.26 14.10
C PHE A 246 22.05 -8.89 14.30
N SER A 247 21.58 -7.85 13.62
CA SER A 247 22.06 -6.47 13.75
C SER A 247 21.91 -5.95 15.18
N LYS A 248 20.80 -6.25 15.86
CA LYS A 248 20.59 -5.87 17.26
C LYS A 248 21.53 -6.61 18.21
N ASN A 249 21.78 -7.90 17.99
CA ASN A 249 22.73 -8.67 18.78
C ASN A 249 24.16 -8.17 18.58
N LEU A 250 24.55 -7.92 17.33
CA LEU A 250 25.85 -7.36 17.00
C LEU A 250 26.04 -5.98 17.65
N LEU A 251 25.00 -5.15 17.66
CA LEU A 251 25.00 -3.87 18.36
C LEU A 251 25.27 -4.02 19.86
N PHE A 252 24.62 -4.96 20.54
CA PHE A 252 24.88 -5.22 21.96
C PHE A 252 26.32 -5.71 22.22
N VAL A 253 26.87 -6.53 21.32
CA VAL A 253 28.27 -6.99 21.41
C VAL A 253 29.24 -5.82 21.25
N ILE A 254 29.03 -4.97 20.24
CA ILE A 254 29.86 -3.76 20.01
C ILE A 254 29.79 -2.84 21.22
N LEU A 255 28.59 -2.58 21.76
CA LEU A 255 28.42 -1.72 22.92
C LEU A 255 29.09 -2.31 24.16
N GLY A 256 28.95 -3.61 24.39
CA GLY A 256 29.61 -4.31 25.50
C GLY A 256 31.13 -4.24 25.40
N LEU A 257 31.69 -4.50 24.21
CA LEU A 257 33.13 -4.40 23.98
C LEU A 257 33.64 -2.96 24.16
N SER A 258 32.86 -1.98 23.70
CA SER A 258 33.17 -0.55 23.82
C SER A 258 33.21 -0.08 25.28
N VAL A 259 32.24 -0.52 26.10
CA VAL A 259 32.26 -0.25 27.54
C VAL A 259 33.45 -0.93 28.20
N LEU A 260 33.75 -2.17 27.83
CA LEU A 260 34.87 -2.93 28.40
C LEU A 260 36.21 -2.27 28.07
N THR A 261 36.45 -1.88 26.82
CA THR A 261 37.68 -1.19 26.42
C THR A 261 37.80 0.19 27.07
N PHE A 262 36.70 0.93 27.19
CA PHE A 262 36.67 2.22 27.90
C PHE A 262 37.04 2.07 29.38
N VAL A 263 36.42 1.12 30.09
CA VAL A 263 36.69 0.85 31.51
C VAL A 263 38.12 0.35 31.71
N PHE A 264 38.59 -0.56 30.86
CA PHE A 264 39.97 -1.06 30.90
C PHE A 264 40.99 0.06 30.67
N GLY A 265 40.73 0.95 29.71
CA GLY A 265 41.59 2.10 29.43
C GLY A 265 41.72 3.06 30.62
N ILE A 266 40.63 3.29 31.35
CA ILE A 266 40.65 4.15 32.55
C ILE A 266 41.35 3.46 33.72
N LEU A 267 40.95 2.22 34.04
CA LEU A 267 41.39 1.54 35.26
C LEU A 267 42.79 0.94 35.16
N VAL A 268 43.20 0.47 33.98
CA VAL A 268 44.45 -0.27 33.79
C VAL A 268 45.49 0.59 33.08
N VAL A 269 45.11 1.26 31.99
CA VAL A 269 46.03 2.05 31.16
C VAL A 269 46.19 3.49 31.69
N GLN A 270 45.30 3.93 32.61
CA GLN A 270 45.29 5.28 33.22
C GLN A 270 45.24 6.43 32.20
N ARG A 271 44.58 6.23 31.06
CA ARG A 271 44.37 7.29 30.06
C ARG A 271 43.20 8.19 30.44
N THR A 272 43.18 9.39 29.87
CA THR A 272 42.08 10.34 30.09
C THR A 272 40.79 9.87 29.41
N ALA A 273 39.65 10.18 30.02
CA ALA A 273 38.35 9.75 29.52
C ALA A 273 38.04 10.30 28.12
N SER A 274 38.54 11.50 27.78
CA SER A 274 38.36 12.13 26.47
C SER A 274 39.08 11.36 25.36
N GLU A 275 40.34 10.98 25.57
CA GLU A 275 41.14 10.24 24.58
C GLU A 275 40.54 8.85 24.32
N LEU A 276 40.14 8.14 25.38
CA LEU A 276 39.53 6.82 25.28
C LEU A 276 38.15 6.86 24.64
N PHE A 277 37.36 7.90 24.91
CA PHE A 277 36.04 8.05 24.31
C PHE A 277 36.14 8.08 22.78
N MET A 278 37.09 8.85 22.26
CA MET A 278 37.32 9.00 20.82
C MET A 278 37.77 7.70 20.17
N GLU A 279 38.72 6.98 20.77
CA GLU A 279 39.16 5.66 20.27
C GLU A 279 38.02 4.64 20.25
N VAL A 280 37.19 4.62 21.31
CA VAL A 280 36.06 3.69 21.44
C VAL A 280 34.94 4.02 20.46
N VAL A 281 34.63 5.30 20.25
CA VAL A 281 33.67 5.73 19.23
C VAL A 281 34.18 5.36 17.83
N ALA A 282 35.43 5.68 17.50
CA ALA A 282 36.01 5.34 16.20
C ALA A 282 35.97 3.82 15.91
N LEU A 283 36.33 3.01 16.91
CA LEU A 283 36.23 1.55 16.84
C LEU A 283 34.77 1.11 16.63
N SER A 284 33.84 1.65 17.39
CA SER A 284 32.42 1.32 17.28
C SER A 284 31.86 1.61 15.89
N VAL A 285 32.13 2.80 15.35
CA VAL A 285 31.66 3.22 14.02
C VAL A 285 32.23 2.33 12.92
N SER A 286 33.51 1.95 13.03
CA SER A 286 34.19 1.10 12.03
C SER A 286 33.58 -0.31 11.89
N VAL A 287 32.90 -0.80 12.93
CA VAL A 287 32.33 -2.16 12.99
C VAL A 287 30.85 -2.18 12.59
N ILE A 288 30.20 -1.02 12.44
CA ILE A 288 28.78 -0.97 12.02
C ILE A 288 28.67 -1.49 10.58
N PRO A 289 27.92 -2.56 10.32
CA PRO A 289 27.83 -3.12 8.98
C PRO A 289 26.79 -2.35 8.16
N GLU A 290 27.15 -1.15 7.73
CA GLU A 290 26.29 -0.29 6.91
C GLU A 290 26.12 -0.83 5.49
N GLY A 291 27.02 -1.70 5.04
CA GLY A 291 26.96 -2.39 3.75
C GLY A 291 26.08 -3.65 3.72
N LEU A 292 25.60 -4.15 4.87
CA LEU A 292 24.86 -5.41 4.97
C LEU A 292 23.57 -5.41 4.10
N PRO A 293 22.72 -4.36 4.11
CA PRO A 293 21.54 -4.31 3.25
C PRO A 293 21.85 -4.33 1.74
N ALA A 294 22.93 -3.66 1.34
CA ALA A 294 23.39 -3.60 -0.05
C ALA A 294 23.95 -4.96 -0.49
N ALA A 295 24.84 -5.55 0.32
CA ALA A 295 25.42 -6.87 0.08
C ALA A 295 24.33 -7.93 -0.09
N MET A 296 23.30 -7.90 0.75
CA MET A 296 22.17 -8.83 0.63
C MET A 296 21.35 -8.64 -0.63
N THR A 297 21.10 -7.39 -1.03
CA THR A 297 20.35 -7.13 -2.29
C THR A 297 21.10 -7.76 -3.47
N ILE A 298 22.43 -7.69 -3.45
CA ILE A 298 23.31 -8.31 -4.43
C ILE A 298 23.25 -9.84 -4.31
N THR A 299 23.42 -10.40 -3.11
CA THR A 299 23.38 -11.86 -2.90
C THR A 299 22.02 -12.47 -3.27
N LEU A 300 20.92 -11.80 -2.95
CA LEU A 300 19.57 -12.26 -3.30
C LEU A 300 19.34 -12.18 -4.81
N ALA A 301 19.82 -11.12 -5.47
CA ALA A 301 19.74 -11.02 -6.94
C ALA A 301 20.55 -12.13 -7.64
N ILE A 302 21.65 -12.57 -7.05
CA ILE A 302 22.46 -13.68 -7.57
C ILE A 302 21.84 -15.05 -7.25
N GLY A 303 21.22 -15.23 -6.08
CA GLY A 303 20.67 -16.52 -5.63
C GLY A 303 19.27 -16.87 -6.13
N VAL A 304 18.56 -15.91 -6.73
CA VAL A 304 17.23 -16.11 -7.37
C VAL A 304 17.36 -16.19 -8.91
N GLY A 305 18.58 -16.07 -9.44
CA GLY A 305 18.90 -16.24 -10.86
C GLY A 305 19.26 -17.68 -11.24
#